data_AF-A0A5N7MB37-F1
#
_entry.id   AF-A0A5N7MB37-F1
#
_cell.length_a   1.000
_cell.length_b   1.000
_cell.length_c   1.000
_cell.angle_alpha   90.00
_cell.angle_beta   90.00
_cell.angle_gamma   90.00
#
_symmetry.space_group_name_H-M   'P 1'
#
loop_
_entity.id
_entity.type
_entity.pdbx_description
1 polymer ?
#
loop_
_entity_poly.entity_id
_entity_poly.type
_entity_poly.pdbx_seq_one_letter_code
_entity_poly.pdbx_strand_id
1 'polypeptide(L)'
;MTNRRRNEGRACDAVLQHLEQRTGRTRRDLRIPERMPDMPPVELLVTLGEQPYALEHTLIQPFREQIEWDRYFTSLTTPVQQAVEGHLPGRGTFTLLLPTNVRLPDPRALTSAQQAVTDWILEKARELAEQAPPNTERNYLPRGHSQEIQETLTGIPFPLKLVHHIHWARSPRHDGRFFITRYVPEELESLRLSNLRISLFGNGRNTGKCPKLLQCKERFGAMTVLVLETDDFVLSNHVVIREALQNLLVGRVDAPDLVFLIDTTGAPWTLWHLMSQDNPDPDDQHYDFPVDQLQDLMDRSHDNSPAT
;
A
#
# COMPACT_ATOMS: atom_id res chain seq x y z
N MET A 1 9.08 -4.02 20.45
CA MET A 1 9.85 -4.61 19.33
C MET A 1 9.09 -5.83 18.85
N THR A 2 8.14 -5.62 17.95
CA THR A 2 7.19 -6.66 17.50
C THR A 2 7.77 -7.37 16.27
N ASN A 3 7.63 -8.69 16.27
CA ASN A 3 8.26 -9.65 15.36
C ASN A 3 7.85 -9.40 13.89
N ARG A 4 8.72 -8.74 13.11
CA ARG A 4 8.46 -8.27 11.72
C ARG A 4 8.35 -9.38 10.66
N ARG A 5 8.51 -10.66 11.03
CA ARG A 5 8.36 -11.84 10.14
C ARG A 5 7.00 -12.54 10.23
N ARG A 6 6.04 -11.99 10.98
CA ARG A 6 4.84 -12.74 11.40
C ARG A 6 3.87 -13.13 10.28
N ASN A 7 3.96 -12.47 9.12
CA ASN A 7 3.02 -12.66 8.02
C ASN A 7 3.61 -13.38 6.81
N GLU A 8 4.93 -13.55 6.72
CA GLU A 8 5.64 -14.12 5.56
C GLU A 8 5.03 -15.46 5.12
N GLY A 9 4.94 -16.43 6.03
CA GLY A 9 4.39 -17.75 5.73
C GLY A 9 2.92 -17.71 5.31
N ARG A 10 2.11 -16.85 5.94
CA ARG A 10 0.68 -16.67 5.61
C ARG A 10 0.47 -15.94 4.30
N ALA A 11 1.32 -14.97 3.99
CA ALA A 11 1.28 -14.23 2.73
C ALA A 11 1.63 -15.17 1.56
N CYS A 12 2.66 -15.99 1.73
CA CYS A 12 2.98 -17.07 0.80
C CYS A 12 1.83 -18.09 0.70
N ASP A 13 1.16 -18.43 1.81
CA ASP A 13 -0.01 -19.31 1.78
C ASP A 13 -1.18 -18.75 0.97
N ALA A 14 -1.52 -17.47 1.15
CA ALA A 14 -2.59 -16.82 0.38
C ALA A 14 -2.32 -16.88 -1.13
N VAL A 15 -1.07 -16.61 -1.54
CA VAL A 15 -0.65 -16.73 -2.94
C VAL A 15 -0.75 -18.18 -3.43
N LEU A 16 -0.33 -19.16 -2.62
CA LEU A 16 -0.45 -20.57 -3.00
C LEU A 16 -1.90 -21.01 -3.11
N GLN A 17 -2.79 -20.64 -2.18
CA GLN A 17 -4.22 -20.94 -2.27
C GLN A 17 -4.83 -20.35 -3.56
N HIS A 18 -4.45 -19.12 -3.91
CA HIS A 18 -4.85 -18.52 -5.19
C HIS A 18 -4.36 -19.33 -6.39
N LEU A 19 -3.08 -19.73 -6.41
CA LEU A 19 -2.50 -20.52 -7.50
C LEU A 19 -3.12 -21.93 -7.59
N GLU A 20 -3.42 -22.57 -6.46
CA GLU A 20 -4.11 -23.86 -6.39
C GLU A 20 -5.51 -23.76 -7.00
N GLN A 21 -6.28 -22.73 -6.64
CA GLN A 21 -7.60 -22.48 -7.22
C GLN A 21 -7.52 -22.21 -8.72
N ARG A 22 -6.57 -21.38 -9.16
CA ARG A 22 -6.40 -21.02 -10.58
C ARG A 22 -5.97 -22.22 -11.44
N THR A 23 -5.13 -23.10 -10.90
CA THR A 23 -4.58 -24.24 -11.65
C THR A 23 -5.37 -25.54 -11.47
N GLY A 24 -6.25 -25.61 -10.46
CA GLY A 24 -6.92 -26.84 -10.04
C GLY A 24 -5.94 -27.90 -9.51
N ARG A 25 -4.75 -27.49 -9.07
CA ARG A 25 -3.71 -28.38 -8.53
C ARG A 25 -3.50 -28.13 -7.05
N THR A 26 -3.06 -29.16 -6.34
CA THR A 26 -2.70 -29.08 -4.92
C THR A 26 -1.20 -29.01 -4.75
N ARG A 27 -0.76 -28.29 -3.72
CA ARG A 27 0.65 -28.21 -3.36
C ARG A 27 1.19 -29.50 -2.74
N ARG A 28 2.48 -29.76 -2.96
CA ARG A 28 3.26 -30.83 -2.33
C ARG A 28 4.74 -30.42 -2.24
N ASP A 29 5.53 -31.24 -1.55
CA ASP A 29 7.00 -31.07 -1.45
C ASP A 29 7.44 -29.68 -0.97
N LEU A 30 6.70 -29.12 -0.02
CA LEU A 30 7.01 -27.81 0.57
C LEU A 30 8.37 -27.87 1.28
N ARG A 31 9.27 -26.93 0.92
CA ARG A 31 10.61 -26.79 1.46
C ARG A 31 10.88 -25.32 1.76
N ILE A 32 11.76 -25.08 2.72
CA ILE A 32 12.22 -23.74 3.12
C ILE A 32 13.73 -23.65 2.85
N PRO A 33 14.15 -23.38 1.59
CA PRO A 33 15.55 -23.44 1.18
C PRO A 33 16.52 -22.55 1.94
N GLU A 34 16.10 -21.40 2.48
CA GLU A 34 16.96 -20.57 3.35
C GLU A 34 17.52 -21.33 4.57
N ARG A 35 16.89 -22.45 4.96
CA ARG A 35 17.34 -23.32 6.06
C ARG A 35 18.23 -24.48 5.59
N MET A 36 18.53 -24.56 4.29
CA MET A 36 19.23 -25.68 3.65
C MET A 36 20.55 -25.19 3.02
N PRO A 37 21.72 -25.68 3.44
CA PRO A 37 23.02 -25.17 2.98
C PRO A 37 23.27 -25.27 1.46
N ASP A 38 22.67 -26.25 0.78
CA ASP A 38 22.97 -26.58 -0.63
C ASP A 38 21.88 -26.14 -1.62
N MET A 39 20.94 -25.31 -1.19
CA MET A 39 19.82 -24.84 -2.00
C MET A 39 19.93 -23.34 -2.29
N PRO A 40 19.42 -22.85 -3.44
CA PRO A 40 19.28 -21.42 -3.65
C PRO A 40 18.41 -20.85 -2.52
N PRO A 41 18.81 -19.75 -1.86
CA PRO A 41 18.24 -19.34 -0.58
C PRO A 41 16.94 -18.56 -0.78
N VAL A 42 15.96 -19.12 -1.48
CA VAL A 42 14.59 -18.61 -1.54
C VAL A 42 13.83 -19.03 -0.29
N GLU A 43 12.81 -18.27 0.09
CA GLU A 43 12.04 -18.53 1.30
C GLU A 43 11.22 -19.82 1.17
N LEU A 44 10.54 -20.02 0.03
CA LEU A 44 9.69 -21.19 -0.18
C LEU A 44 9.95 -21.84 -1.53
N LEU A 45 10.05 -23.17 -1.53
CA LEU A 45 9.97 -23.99 -2.73
C LEU A 45 8.84 -25.00 -2.55
N VAL A 46 7.97 -25.12 -3.55
CA VAL A 46 6.80 -26.00 -3.47
C VAL A 46 6.42 -26.47 -4.86
N THR A 47 5.81 -27.64 -4.99
CA THR A 47 5.35 -28.15 -6.29
C THR A 47 3.83 -28.08 -6.35
N LEU A 48 3.26 -27.44 -7.38
CA LEU A 48 1.82 -27.50 -7.69
C LEU A 48 1.61 -28.45 -8.89
N GLY A 49 1.00 -29.61 -8.65
CA GLY A 49 0.96 -30.67 -9.66
C GLY A 49 2.36 -31.17 -10.01
N GLU A 50 2.82 -30.91 -11.23
CA GLU A 50 4.20 -31.24 -11.69
C GLU A 50 5.11 -30.01 -11.80
N GLN A 51 4.58 -28.80 -11.59
CA GLN A 51 5.32 -27.56 -11.76
C GLN A 51 5.92 -27.11 -10.42
N PRO A 52 7.25 -26.98 -10.30
CA PRO A 52 7.88 -26.35 -9.14
C PRO A 52 7.62 -24.84 -9.15
N TYR A 53 7.45 -24.27 -7.96
CA TYR A 53 7.31 -22.84 -7.69
C TYR A 53 8.34 -22.42 -6.65
N ALA A 54 9.01 -21.30 -6.89
CA ALA A 54 9.92 -20.66 -5.95
C ALA A 54 9.34 -19.29 -5.56
N LEU A 55 9.14 -19.07 -4.26
CA LEU A 55 8.55 -17.83 -3.74
C LEU A 55 9.58 -17.07 -2.91
N GLU A 56 9.53 -15.75 -3.07
CA GLU A 56 10.23 -14.78 -2.24
C GLU A 56 9.25 -13.70 -1.79
N HIS A 57 9.21 -13.44 -0.50
CA HIS A 57 8.43 -12.40 0.14
C HIS A 57 9.25 -11.14 0.35
N THR A 58 8.59 -10.00 0.25
CA THR A 58 9.15 -8.71 0.65
C THR A 58 8.04 -7.84 1.21
N LEU A 59 8.17 -7.46 2.49
CA LEU A 59 7.39 -6.37 3.04
C LEU A 59 7.85 -5.05 2.40
N ILE A 60 6.93 -4.38 1.71
CA ILE A 60 7.09 -3.00 1.27
C ILE A 60 7.10 -2.15 2.54
N GLN A 61 8.31 -1.86 3.02
CA GLN A 61 8.45 -1.19 4.30
C GLN A 61 7.84 0.21 4.24
N PRO A 62 6.93 0.55 5.16
CA PRO A 62 6.73 1.94 5.52
C PRO A 62 8.09 2.52 5.97
N PHE A 63 8.39 3.78 5.63
CA PHE A 63 9.63 4.42 6.07
C PHE A 63 9.69 4.43 7.61
N ARG A 64 10.92 4.41 8.16
CA ARG A 64 11.21 4.08 9.56
C ARG A 64 10.45 4.94 10.58
N GLU A 65 10.12 6.16 10.20
CA GLU A 65 9.49 7.18 11.02
C GLU A 65 7.95 7.13 11.00
N GLN A 66 7.34 6.23 10.24
CA GLN A 66 5.89 6.25 9.99
C GLN A 66 5.02 6.15 11.24
N ILE A 67 5.34 5.25 12.18
CA ILE A 67 4.58 5.13 13.43
C ILE A 67 4.59 6.45 14.21
N GLU A 68 5.71 7.16 14.19
CA GLU A 68 5.82 8.48 14.83
C GLU A 68 5.01 9.53 14.06
N TRP A 69 5.07 9.50 12.72
CA TRP A 69 4.30 10.41 11.87
C TRP A 69 2.80 10.17 11.99
N ASP A 70 2.32 8.93 12.09
CA ASP A 70 0.91 8.60 12.28
C ASP A 70 0.37 9.16 13.59
N ARG A 71 1.14 8.98 14.67
CA ARG A 71 0.80 9.51 15.99
C ARG A 71 0.80 11.03 15.99
N TYR A 72 1.82 11.63 15.38
CA TYR A 72 1.93 13.08 15.28
C TYR A 72 0.81 13.67 14.45
N PHE A 73 0.54 13.10 13.28
CA PHE A 73 -0.56 13.47 12.41
C PHE A 73 -1.88 13.44 13.16
N THR A 74 -2.18 12.32 13.84
CA THR A 74 -3.42 12.20 14.64
C THR A 74 -3.51 13.29 15.71
N SER A 75 -2.39 13.61 16.35
CA SER A 75 -2.31 14.67 17.36
C SER A 75 -2.54 16.06 16.76
N LEU A 76 -2.07 16.30 15.53
CA LEU A 76 -2.32 17.55 14.80
C LEU A 76 -3.77 17.63 14.30
N THR A 77 -4.29 16.57 13.68
CA THR A 77 -5.50 16.66 12.86
C THR A 77 -6.80 16.38 13.60
N THR A 78 -6.80 15.55 14.64
CA THR A 78 -8.04 15.23 15.38
C THR A 78 -8.67 16.49 15.99
N PRO A 79 -7.94 17.38 16.68
CA PRO A 79 -8.53 18.61 17.22
C PRO A 79 -9.01 19.56 16.12
N VAL A 80 -8.28 19.65 15.00
CA VAL A 80 -8.68 20.44 13.83
C VAL A 80 -9.99 19.92 13.24
N GLN A 81 -10.10 18.61 13.03
CA GLN A 81 -11.32 18.00 12.52
C GLN A 81 -12.51 18.28 13.42
N GLN A 82 -12.34 18.12 14.73
CA GLN A 82 -13.39 18.39 15.72
C GLN A 82 -13.82 19.86 15.73
N ALA A 83 -12.88 20.79 15.57
CA ALA A 83 -13.17 22.22 15.54
C ALA A 83 -13.88 22.67 14.25
N VAL A 84 -13.59 22.01 13.12
CA VAL A 84 -14.17 22.34 11.80
C VAL A 84 -15.53 21.66 11.57
N GLU A 85 -15.73 20.45 12.09
CA GLU A 85 -16.95 19.66 11.86
C GLU A 85 -18.21 20.47 12.22
N GLY A 86 -19.19 20.51 11.32
CA GLY A 86 -20.44 21.25 11.51
C GLY A 86 -20.36 22.76 11.28
N HIS A 87 -19.19 23.34 11.02
CA HIS A 87 -19.00 24.78 10.80
C HIS A 87 -18.72 25.15 9.33
N LEU A 88 -18.61 24.15 8.46
CA LEU A 88 -18.36 24.34 7.03
C LEU A 88 -19.63 24.68 6.25
N PRO A 89 -19.50 25.38 5.09
CA PRO A 89 -20.62 25.60 4.19
C PRO A 89 -21.33 24.30 3.80
N GLY A 90 -22.66 24.30 3.86
CA GLY A 90 -23.48 23.10 3.70
C GLY A 90 -23.69 22.64 2.26
N ARG A 91 -22.78 22.89 1.31
CA ARG A 91 -22.88 22.38 -0.07
C ARG A 91 -21.57 21.72 -0.47
N GLY A 92 -21.62 20.45 -0.88
CA GLY A 92 -20.43 19.68 -1.23
C GLY A 92 -19.62 19.28 0.00
N THR A 93 -18.50 18.59 -0.24
CA THR A 93 -17.57 18.11 0.78
C THR A 93 -16.27 18.89 0.73
N PHE A 94 -15.62 19.03 1.88
CA PHE A 94 -14.30 19.64 1.98
C PHE A 94 -13.28 18.61 2.44
N THR A 95 -12.13 18.56 1.76
CA THR A 95 -11.03 17.65 2.11
C THR A 95 -9.76 18.45 2.32
N LEU A 96 -9.20 18.38 3.52
CA LEU A 96 -7.84 18.85 3.77
C LEU A 96 -6.85 17.74 3.38
N LEU A 97 -5.99 18.04 2.43
CA LEU A 97 -4.87 17.21 2.00
C LEU A 97 -3.60 17.68 2.70
N LEU A 98 -2.94 16.75 3.38
CA LEU A 98 -1.67 16.96 4.07
C LEU A 98 -0.63 15.93 3.64
N PRO A 99 0.67 16.27 3.61
CA PRO A 99 1.68 15.25 3.35
C PRO A 99 1.75 14.24 4.50
N THR A 100 2.21 13.00 4.24
CA THR A 100 2.35 11.98 5.28
C THR A 100 3.36 12.33 6.36
N ASN A 101 4.32 13.19 6.07
CA ASN A 101 5.42 13.58 6.94
C ASN A 101 5.23 14.93 7.65
N VAL A 102 3.98 15.36 7.88
CA VAL A 102 3.72 16.60 8.64
C VAL A 102 4.39 16.55 10.01
N ARG A 103 5.23 17.55 10.27
CA ARG A 103 5.85 17.75 11.58
C ARG A 103 6.18 19.23 11.78
N LEU A 104 5.79 19.77 12.93
CA LEU A 104 6.23 21.10 13.32
C LEU A 104 7.66 21.03 13.87
N PRO A 105 8.48 22.09 13.66
CA PRO A 105 9.83 22.15 14.22
C PRO A 105 9.82 22.23 15.76
N ASP A 106 8.85 22.95 16.33
CA ASP A 106 8.64 23.07 17.77
C ASP A 106 7.34 22.35 18.19
N PRO A 107 7.40 21.25 18.95
CA PRO A 107 6.22 20.56 19.47
C PRO A 107 5.32 21.45 20.34
N ARG A 108 5.84 22.50 20.98
CA ARG A 108 5.05 23.43 21.81
C ARG A 108 4.13 24.31 20.96
N ALA A 109 4.42 24.45 19.67
CA ALA A 109 3.59 25.20 18.73
C ALA A 109 2.34 24.42 18.27
N LEU A 110 2.16 23.17 18.69
CA LEU A 110 1.09 22.30 18.20
C LEU A 110 -0.30 22.92 18.33
N THR A 111 -0.65 23.47 19.50
CA THR A 111 -1.97 24.07 19.72
C THR A 111 -2.17 25.34 18.88
N SER A 112 -1.16 26.18 18.78
CA SER A 112 -1.22 27.37 17.92
C SER A 112 -1.36 27.01 16.45
N ALA A 113 -0.65 25.96 16.00
CA ALA A 113 -0.77 25.45 14.64
C ALA A 113 -2.15 24.85 14.37
N GLN A 114 -2.72 24.08 15.30
CA GLN A 114 -4.10 23.56 15.19
C GLN A 114 -5.11 24.69 15.02
N GLN A 115 -4.97 25.76 15.80
CA GLN A 115 -5.83 26.94 15.69
C GLN A 115 -5.66 27.63 14.34
N ALA A 116 -4.41 27.91 13.93
CA ALA A 116 -4.13 28.56 12.65
C ALA A 116 -4.65 27.75 11.45
N VAL A 117 -4.50 26.42 11.47
CA VAL A 117 -5.04 25.53 10.45
C VAL A 117 -6.57 25.57 10.45
N THR A 118 -7.20 25.55 11.63
CA THR A 118 -8.67 25.62 11.77
C THR A 118 -9.20 26.93 11.19
N ASP A 119 -8.62 28.06 11.57
CA ASP A 119 -9.02 29.39 11.11
C ASP A 119 -8.88 29.50 9.58
N TRP A 120 -7.75 29.04 9.06
CA TRP A 120 -7.50 29.00 7.62
C TRP A 120 -8.52 28.12 6.88
N ILE A 121 -8.86 26.93 7.40
CA ILE A 121 -9.87 26.06 6.77
C ILE A 121 -11.23 26.76 6.73
N LEU A 122 -11.68 27.36 7.83
CA LEU A 122 -12.99 28.00 7.91
C LEU A 122 -13.08 29.24 6.98
N GLU A 123 -11.99 30.01 6.89
CA GLU A 123 -11.87 31.12 5.94
C GLU A 123 -11.93 30.62 4.50
N LYS A 124 -11.04 29.71 4.13
CA LYS A 124 -10.89 29.25 2.74
C LYS A 124 -12.07 28.41 2.26
N ALA A 125 -12.71 27.65 3.15
CA ALA A 125 -13.94 26.94 2.81
C ALA A 125 -15.07 27.90 2.42
N ARG A 126 -15.17 29.05 3.08
CA ARG A 126 -16.15 30.10 2.73
C ARG A 126 -15.83 30.70 1.36
N GLU A 127 -14.57 31.06 1.11
CA GLU A 127 -14.13 31.58 -0.19
C GLU A 127 -14.45 30.61 -1.35
N LEU A 128 -14.13 29.32 -1.17
CA LEU A 128 -14.43 28.28 -2.16
C LEU A 128 -15.95 28.12 -2.38
N ALA A 129 -16.74 28.13 -1.30
CA ALA A 129 -18.19 28.00 -1.41
C ALA A 129 -18.85 29.18 -2.14
N GLU A 130 -18.34 30.40 -1.93
CA GLU A 130 -18.82 31.62 -2.61
C GLU A 130 -18.47 31.62 -4.11
N GLN A 131 -17.31 31.09 -4.48
CA GLN A 131 -16.87 30.99 -5.87
C GLN A 131 -17.51 29.81 -6.62
N ALA A 132 -18.13 28.88 -5.90
CA ALA A 132 -18.69 27.69 -6.52
C ALA A 132 -19.96 28.02 -7.34
N PRO A 133 -20.07 27.48 -8.57
CA PRO A 133 -21.20 27.77 -9.45
C PRO A 133 -22.54 27.39 -8.80
N PRO A 134 -23.66 28.06 -9.13
CA PRO A 134 -24.98 27.68 -8.64
C PRO A 134 -25.32 26.23 -9.07
N ASN A 135 -26.22 25.58 -8.34
CA ASN A 135 -26.66 24.22 -8.68
C ASN A 135 -27.17 24.19 -10.13
N THR A 136 -26.49 23.44 -10.99
CA THR A 136 -27.02 23.08 -12.29
C THR A 136 -27.93 21.86 -12.12
N GLU A 137 -28.93 21.74 -12.98
CA GLU A 137 -29.88 20.62 -12.91
C GLU A 137 -29.16 19.27 -12.96
N ARG A 138 -29.73 18.24 -12.30
CA ARG A 138 -29.15 16.89 -12.17
C ARG A 138 -28.73 16.23 -13.49
N ASN A 139 -29.24 16.72 -14.62
CA ASN A 139 -29.01 16.18 -15.96
C ASN A 139 -27.89 16.90 -16.73
N TYR A 140 -27.25 17.92 -16.14
CA TYR A 140 -26.18 18.66 -16.81
C TYR A 140 -24.80 17.99 -16.62
N LEU A 141 -23.96 18.09 -17.65
CA LEU A 141 -22.53 17.80 -17.58
C LEU A 141 -21.76 19.13 -17.41
N PRO A 142 -20.70 19.17 -16.60
CA PRO A 142 -20.14 18.09 -15.75
C PRO A 142 -21.08 17.69 -14.61
N ARG A 143 -20.94 16.52 -13.98
CA ARG A 143 -21.82 16.06 -12.86
C ARG A 143 -21.42 16.59 -11.49
N GLY A 144 -20.62 17.65 -11.46
CA GLY A 144 -20.04 18.23 -10.27
C GLY A 144 -19.01 19.29 -10.60
N HIS A 145 -18.43 19.85 -9.55
CA HIS A 145 -17.41 20.89 -9.60
C HIS A 145 -16.36 20.62 -8.54
N SER A 146 -15.09 20.91 -8.86
CA SER A 146 -13.98 20.75 -7.94
C SER A 146 -13.12 21.99 -7.97
N GLN A 147 -12.81 22.53 -6.79
CA GLN A 147 -11.88 23.65 -6.61
C GLN A 147 -10.89 23.31 -5.50
N GLU A 148 -9.70 23.87 -5.60
CA GLU A 148 -8.66 23.68 -4.62
C GLU A 148 -7.93 24.99 -4.34
N ILE A 149 -7.44 25.11 -3.11
CA ILE A 149 -6.53 26.17 -2.69
C ILE A 149 -5.40 25.54 -1.89
N GLN A 150 -4.19 26.06 -2.09
CA GLN A 150 -2.99 25.61 -1.41
C GLN A 150 -2.22 26.79 -0.84
N GLU A 151 -1.81 26.70 0.42
CA GLU A 151 -1.05 27.74 1.10
C GLU A 151 -0.10 27.15 2.15
N THR A 152 1.01 27.82 2.42
CA THR A 152 1.92 27.49 3.52
C THR A 152 1.82 28.57 4.58
N LEU A 153 1.27 28.23 5.75
CA LEU A 153 1.09 29.18 6.84
C LEU A 153 2.40 29.46 7.58
N THR A 154 2.54 30.68 8.12
CA THR A 154 3.69 31.04 8.94
C THR A 154 3.79 30.11 10.16
N GLY A 155 4.95 29.49 10.35
CA GLY A 155 5.19 28.53 11.44
C GLY A 155 4.76 27.09 11.15
N ILE A 156 4.17 26.83 9.97
CA ILE A 156 3.79 25.49 9.52
C ILE A 156 4.63 25.15 8.28
N PRO A 157 5.62 24.24 8.38
CA PRO A 157 6.63 24.05 7.34
C PRO A 157 6.18 23.14 6.18
N PHE A 158 4.87 22.95 6.02
CA PHE A 158 4.29 22.10 4.99
C PHE A 158 3.05 22.77 4.40
N PRO A 159 2.76 22.54 3.11
CA PRO A 159 1.60 23.14 2.48
C PRO A 159 0.31 22.51 3.03
N LEU A 160 -0.69 23.36 3.22
CA LEU A 160 -2.08 22.96 3.44
C LEU A 160 -2.80 23.05 2.10
N LYS A 161 -3.48 21.98 1.69
CA LYS A 161 -4.31 21.99 0.49
C LYS A 161 -5.76 21.67 0.88
N LEU A 162 -6.68 22.58 0.61
CA LEU A 162 -8.11 22.38 0.84
C LEU A 162 -8.80 22.19 -0.50
N VAL A 163 -9.55 21.10 -0.64
CA VAL A 163 -10.32 20.79 -1.84
C VAL A 163 -11.81 20.83 -1.52
N HIS A 164 -12.56 21.56 -2.32
CA HIS A 164 -14.02 21.61 -2.27
C HIS A 164 -14.59 20.83 -3.45
N HIS A 165 -15.35 19.77 -3.16
CA HIS A 165 -16.00 18.94 -4.15
C HIS A 165 -17.52 19.05 -4.06
N ILE A 166 -18.15 19.47 -5.14
CA ILE A 166 -19.61 19.48 -5.28
C ILE A 166 -20.01 18.40 -6.26
N HIS A 167 -21.00 17.58 -5.89
CA HIS A 167 -21.52 16.53 -6.78
C HIS A 167 -23.03 16.71 -6.99
N TRP A 168 -23.44 17.09 -8.19
CA TRP A 168 -24.84 17.47 -8.48
C TRP A 168 -25.78 16.25 -8.61
N ALA A 169 -25.23 15.09 -8.97
CA ALA A 169 -26.01 13.85 -9.14
C ALA A 169 -26.06 12.94 -7.89
N ARG A 170 -25.44 13.31 -6.77
CA ARG A 170 -25.39 12.49 -5.54
C ARG A 170 -26.28 13.06 -4.44
N SER A 171 -26.58 12.22 -3.45
CA SER A 171 -27.35 12.63 -2.26
C SER A 171 -26.58 13.71 -1.48
N PRO A 172 -27.26 14.77 -0.99
CA PRO A 172 -26.65 15.83 -0.17
C PRO A 172 -26.27 15.37 1.24
N ARG A 173 -26.37 14.08 1.56
CA ARG A 173 -26.07 13.52 2.90
C ARG A 173 -24.64 13.78 3.39
N HIS A 174 -23.73 14.13 2.49
CA HIS A 174 -22.34 14.45 2.81
C HIS A 174 -22.05 15.95 2.67
N ASP A 175 -23.04 16.78 2.37
CA ASP A 175 -22.82 18.20 2.25
C ASP A 175 -22.38 18.81 3.60
N GLY A 176 -21.40 19.72 3.54
CA GLY A 176 -20.76 20.31 4.72
C GLY A 176 -19.85 19.37 5.50
N ARG A 177 -19.62 18.13 5.02
CA ARG A 177 -18.70 17.21 5.67
C ARG A 177 -17.25 17.58 5.41
N PHE A 178 -16.45 17.37 6.44
CA PHE A 178 -15.01 17.57 6.42
C PHE A 178 -14.27 16.24 6.47
N PHE A 179 -13.27 16.11 5.60
CA PHE A 179 -12.37 14.98 5.58
C PHE A 179 -10.94 15.49 5.68
N ILE A 180 -10.07 14.68 6.30
CA ILE A 180 -8.64 14.91 6.26
C ILE A 180 -8.02 13.68 5.60
N THR A 181 -7.20 13.89 4.59
CA THR A 181 -6.55 12.82 3.82
C THR A 181 -5.07 13.12 3.69
N ARG A 182 -4.27 12.04 3.61
CA ARG A 182 -2.84 12.13 3.42
C ARG A 182 -2.46 11.87 1.97
N TYR A 183 -1.41 12.54 1.51
CA TYR A 183 -0.70 12.15 0.29
C TYR A 183 0.75 11.84 0.64
N VAL A 184 1.39 10.97 -0.12
CA VAL A 184 2.82 10.68 0.00
C VAL A 184 3.58 11.68 -0.86
N PRO A 185 4.43 12.55 -0.29
CA PRO A 185 5.38 13.37 -1.05
C PRO A 185 6.23 12.55 -2.03
N GLU A 186 6.56 13.15 -3.17
CA GLU A 186 7.33 12.51 -4.25
C GLU A 186 8.71 12.02 -3.79
N GLU A 187 9.34 12.72 -2.84
CA GLU A 187 10.64 12.31 -2.28
C GLU A 187 10.54 11.04 -1.43
N LEU A 188 9.44 10.88 -0.69
CA LEU A 188 9.20 9.68 0.10
C LEU A 188 8.86 8.48 -0.79
N GLU A 189 8.13 8.74 -1.87
CA GLU A 189 7.89 7.72 -2.90
C GLU A 189 9.21 7.26 -3.53
N SER A 190 10.10 8.19 -3.87
CA SER A 190 11.43 7.90 -4.38
C SER A 190 12.27 7.06 -3.41
N LEU A 191 12.21 7.35 -2.11
CA LEU A 191 12.88 6.56 -1.07
C LEU A 191 12.28 5.16 -0.94
N ARG A 192 10.95 5.03 -1.01
CA ARG A 192 10.25 3.73 -1.00
C ARG A 192 10.68 2.87 -2.17
N LEU A 193 10.70 3.41 -3.38
CA LEU A 193 11.16 2.72 -4.58
C LEU A 193 12.64 2.35 -4.51
N SER A 194 13.47 3.21 -3.90
CA SER A 194 14.89 2.90 -3.67
C SER A 194 15.07 1.72 -2.72
N ASN A 195 14.30 1.66 -1.63
CA ASN A 195 14.33 0.53 -0.69
C ASN A 195 13.84 -0.77 -1.33
N LEU A 196 12.74 -0.70 -2.10
CA LEU A 196 12.22 -1.83 -2.85
C LEU A 196 13.28 -2.34 -3.84
N ARG A 197 13.90 -1.44 -4.60
CA ARG A 197 15.00 -1.76 -5.54
C ARG A 197 16.15 -2.47 -4.83
N ILE A 198 16.56 -2.01 -3.64
CA ILE A 198 17.62 -2.65 -2.85
C ILE A 198 17.19 -4.06 -2.40
N SER A 199 15.94 -4.26 -1.99
CA SER A 199 15.43 -5.59 -1.61
C SER A 199 15.44 -6.55 -2.81
N LEU A 200 14.92 -6.09 -3.95
CA LEU A 200 14.77 -6.92 -5.14
C LEU A 200 16.11 -7.31 -5.76
N PHE A 201 17.08 -6.39 -5.82
CA PHE A 201 18.32 -6.60 -6.59
C PHE A 201 19.59 -6.67 -5.73
N GLY A 202 19.52 -6.25 -4.47
CA GLY A 202 20.67 -6.15 -3.58
C GLY A 202 21.62 -4.99 -3.91
N ASN A 203 22.62 -4.79 -3.06
CA ASN A 203 23.63 -3.72 -3.21
C ASN A 203 24.84 -4.17 -4.06
N GLY A 204 24.59 -4.83 -5.20
CA GLY A 204 25.65 -5.27 -6.12
C GLY A 204 26.36 -6.58 -5.77
N ARG A 205 25.83 -7.37 -4.83
CA ARG A 205 26.36 -8.69 -4.43
C ARG A 205 25.51 -9.89 -4.88
N ASN A 206 24.57 -9.67 -5.81
CA ASN A 206 23.61 -10.69 -6.26
C ASN A 206 22.80 -11.35 -5.12
N THR A 207 22.62 -10.62 -4.00
CA THR A 207 21.92 -11.08 -2.80
C THR A 207 20.44 -10.68 -2.78
N GLY A 208 19.97 -10.01 -3.83
CA GLY A 208 18.57 -9.61 -3.95
C GLY A 208 17.64 -10.79 -4.21
N LYS A 209 16.34 -10.55 -4.05
CA LYS A 209 15.28 -11.54 -4.25
C LYS A 209 15.22 -12.05 -5.70
N CYS A 210 15.32 -11.16 -6.69
CA CYS A 210 15.28 -11.52 -8.12
C CYS A 210 16.39 -12.49 -8.54
N PRO A 211 17.68 -12.25 -8.20
CA PRO A 211 18.73 -13.22 -8.46
C PRO A 211 18.53 -14.61 -7.84
N LYS A 212 17.98 -14.68 -6.61
CA LYS A 212 17.71 -15.96 -5.95
C LYS A 212 16.60 -16.73 -6.68
N LEU A 213 15.55 -16.03 -7.10
CA LEU A 213 14.49 -16.60 -7.93
C LEU A 213 15.02 -17.13 -9.26
N LEU A 214 15.89 -16.37 -9.95
CA LEU A 214 16.52 -16.81 -11.18
C LEU A 214 17.32 -18.11 -10.98
N GLN A 215 18.10 -18.22 -9.90
CA GLN A 215 18.84 -19.45 -9.59
C GLN A 215 17.90 -20.66 -9.41
N CYS A 216 16.73 -20.48 -8.77
CA CYS A 216 15.72 -21.53 -8.66
C CYS A 216 15.12 -21.90 -10.02
N LYS A 217 14.86 -20.92 -10.88
CA LYS A 217 14.36 -21.14 -12.24
C LYS A 217 15.35 -21.96 -13.07
N GLU A 218 16.62 -21.57 -13.06
CA GLU A 218 17.68 -22.26 -13.81
C GLU A 218 17.94 -23.67 -13.28
N ARG A 219 17.93 -23.86 -11.95
CA ARG A 219 18.27 -25.15 -11.34
C ARG A 219 17.12 -26.16 -11.35
N PHE A 220 15.88 -25.70 -11.19
CA PHE A 220 14.72 -26.57 -10.99
C PHE A 220 13.63 -26.43 -12.05
N GLY A 221 13.76 -25.50 -13.01
CA GLY A 221 12.67 -25.15 -13.92
C GLY A 221 11.47 -24.54 -13.18
N ALA A 222 11.72 -23.92 -12.03
CA ALA A 222 10.66 -23.39 -11.18
C ALA A 222 10.01 -22.14 -11.78
N MET A 223 8.69 -22.04 -11.62
CA MET A 223 7.93 -20.81 -11.80
C MET A 223 8.26 -19.88 -10.64
N THR A 224 8.75 -18.69 -10.93
CA THR A 224 9.24 -17.74 -9.92
C THR A 224 8.17 -16.74 -9.52
N VAL A 225 7.99 -16.55 -8.22
CA VAL A 225 6.92 -15.72 -7.67
C VAL A 225 7.50 -14.74 -6.66
N LEU A 226 7.23 -13.45 -6.86
CA LEU A 226 7.53 -12.42 -5.88
C LEU A 226 6.23 -12.02 -5.17
N VAL A 227 6.23 -12.14 -3.85
CA VAL A 227 5.11 -11.76 -2.98
C VAL A 227 5.48 -10.46 -2.28
N LEU A 228 4.79 -9.39 -2.62
CA LEU A 228 4.93 -8.10 -1.96
C LEU A 228 3.85 -7.95 -0.89
N GLU A 229 4.22 -7.59 0.32
CA GLU A 229 3.29 -7.31 1.39
C GLU A 229 3.23 -5.80 1.67
N THR A 230 2.04 -5.26 1.91
CA THR A 230 1.86 -3.95 2.52
C THR A 230 1.00 -4.09 3.77
N ASP A 231 1.45 -3.50 4.86
CA ASP A 231 0.74 -3.43 6.15
C ASP A 231 0.30 -1.99 6.47
N ASP A 232 0.26 -1.13 5.45
CA ASP A 232 -0.05 0.29 5.59
C ASP A 232 -1.03 0.81 4.54
N PHE A 233 -2.19 1.27 5.02
CA PHE A 233 -3.30 1.83 4.25
C PHE A 233 -2.89 2.99 3.33
N VAL A 234 -1.85 3.75 3.70
CA VAL A 234 -1.38 4.89 2.91
C VAL A 234 -0.55 4.44 1.71
N LEU A 235 0.02 3.23 1.76
CA LEU A 235 0.92 2.69 0.75
C LEU A 235 0.25 1.65 -0.16
N SER A 236 -0.97 1.21 0.16
CA SER A 236 -1.75 0.18 -0.55
C SER A 236 -2.23 0.51 -1.97
N ASN A 237 -1.73 1.57 -2.61
CA ASN A 237 -2.11 1.84 -4.00
C ASN A 237 -1.38 0.87 -4.95
N HIS A 238 -2.03 -0.27 -5.21
CA HIS A 238 -1.56 -1.34 -6.07
C HIS A 238 -1.21 -0.89 -7.49
N VAL A 239 -1.90 0.13 -8.04
CA VAL A 239 -1.61 0.67 -9.38
C VAL A 239 -0.25 1.36 -9.41
N VAL A 240 0.04 2.21 -8.42
CA VAL A 240 1.32 2.91 -8.30
C VAL A 240 2.46 1.91 -8.08
N ILE A 241 2.24 0.90 -7.23
CA ILE A 241 3.23 -0.16 -6.98
C ILE A 241 3.50 -0.95 -8.27
N ARG A 242 2.46 -1.31 -9.02
CA ARG A 242 2.58 -2.04 -10.29
C ARG A 242 3.38 -1.24 -11.32
N GLU A 243 3.03 0.03 -11.57
CA GLU A 243 3.73 0.88 -12.53
C GLU A 243 5.22 1.02 -12.17
N ALA A 244 5.51 1.23 -10.89
CA ALA A 244 6.89 1.32 -10.43
C ALA A 244 7.66 0.01 -10.61
N LEU A 245 7.03 -1.13 -10.31
CA LEU A 245 7.63 -2.45 -10.51
C LEU A 245 7.88 -2.77 -11.98
N GLN A 246 6.92 -2.48 -12.86
CA GLN A 246 7.07 -2.64 -14.30
C GLN A 246 8.32 -1.89 -14.78
N ASN A 247 8.46 -0.62 -14.39
CA ASN A 247 9.64 0.18 -14.71
C ASN A 247 10.95 -0.40 -14.14
N LEU A 248 10.92 -1.02 -12.96
CA LEU A 248 12.09 -1.64 -12.35
C LEU A 248 12.48 -2.99 -12.99
N LEU A 249 11.52 -3.73 -13.54
CA LEU A 249 11.72 -5.10 -14.04
C LEU A 249 11.84 -5.19 -15.56
N VAL A 250 11.40 -4.18 -16.32
CA VAL A 250 11.48 -4.17 -17.79
C VAL A 250 12.90 -4.48 -18.27
N GLY A 251 13.00 -5.45 -19.17
CA GLY A 251 14.25 -5.87 -19.82
C GLY A 251 15.19 -6.69 -18.94
N ARG A 252 14.80 -7.03 -17.70
CA ARG A 252 15.62 -7.84 -16.80
C ARG A 252 15.46 -9.33 -17.07
N VAL A 253 16.57 -10.06 -17.04
CA VAL A 253 16.60 -11.52 -17.19
C VAL A 253 16.19 -12.26 -15.91
N ASP A 254 16.36 -11.61 -14.76
CA ASP A 254 16.01 -12.13 -13.43
C ASP A 254 14.64 -11.63 -12.94
N ALA A 255 13.81 -11.10 -13.84
CA ALA A 255 12.44 -10.71 -13.49
C ALA A 255 11.62 -11.95 -13.10
N PRO A 256 10.86 -11.90 -11.98
CA PRO A 256 9.97 -12.99 -11.59
C PRO A 256 8.89 -13.25 -12.64
N ASP A 257 8.41 -14.48 -12.72
CA ASP A 257 7.36 -14.88 -13.66
C ASP A 257 5.99 -14.35 -13.23
N LEU A 258 5.75 -14.31 -11.91
CA LEU A 258 4.53 -13.79 -11.29
C LEU A 258 4.89 -12.82 -10.17
N VAL A 259 4.12 -11.74 -10.05
CA VAL A 259 4.22 -10.80 -8.92
C VAL A 259 2.84 -10.56 -8.32
N PHE A 260 2.74 -10.73 -7.02
CA PHE A 260 1.53 -10.47 -6.25
C PHE A 260 1.79 -9.38 -5.21
N LEU A 261 0.76 -8.60 -4.92
CA LEU A 261 0.70 -7.70 -3.77
C LEU A 261 -0.38 -8.21 -2.83
N ILE A 262 -0.06 -8.32 -1.54
CA ILE A 262 -1.02 -8.62 -0.50
C ILE A 262 -1.08 -7.45 0.49
N ASP A 263 -2.29 -6.95 0.72
CA ASP A 263 -2.57 -5.95 1.77
C ASP A 263 -3.02 -6.69 3.04
N THR A 264 -2.23 -6.52 4.10
CA THR A 264 -2.41 -7.13 5.41
C THR A 264 -2.88 -6.13 6.46
N THR A 265 -3.23 -4.90 6.07
CA THR A 265 -3.76 -3.83 6.95
C THR A 265 -5.09 -4.19 7.59
N GLY A 266 -5.92 -4.93 6.86
CA GLY A 266 -7.29 -5.29 7.22
C GLY A 266 -7.49 -6.78 7.44
N ALA A 267 -8.74 -7.15 7.67
CA ALA A 267 -9.22 -8.53 7.59
C ALA A 267 -10.58 -8.51 6.85
N PRO A 268 -10.77 -9.29 5.76
CA PRO A 268 -9.82 -10.24 5.17
C PRO A 268 -8.57 -9.56 4.59
N TRP A 269 -7.51 -10.34 4.35
CA TRP A 269 -6.35 -9.90 3.57
C TRP A 269 -6.71 -9.88 2.10
N THR A 270 -6.29 -8.84 1.38
CA THR A 270 -6.64 -8.68 -0.03
C THR A 270 -5.40 -8.89 -0.90
N LEU A 271 -5.51 -9.74 -1.90
CA LEU A 271 -4.44 -10.11 -2.83
C LEU A 271 -4.74 -9.56 -4.23
N TRP A 272 -3.78 -8.87 -4.82
CA TRP A 272 -3.76 -8.46 -6.22
C TRP A 272 -2.66 -9.21 -6.97
N HIS A 273 -3.01 -9.73 -8.14
CA HIS A 273 -2.01 -10.16 -9.11
C HIS A 273 -1.53 -8.90 -9.84
N LEU A 274 -0.25 -8.54 -9.71
CA LEU A 274 0.26 -7.30 -10.29
C LEU A 274 0.82 -7.50 -11.69
N MET A 275 1.54 -8.60 -11.91
CA MET A 275 2.23 -8.88 -13.18
C MET A 275 2.36 -10.38 -13.41
N SER A 276 2.27 -10.79 -14.67
CA SER A 276 2.68 -12.09 -15.18
C SER A 276 3.49 -11.91 -16.46
N GLN A 277 4.45 -12.79 -16.74
CA GLN A 277 5.17 -12.76 -18.03
C GLN A 277 4.24 -12.85 -19.25
N ASP A 278 3.14 -13.61 -19.14
CA ASP A 278 2.18 -13.78 -20.22
C ASP A 278 1.13 -12.66 -20.28
N ASN A 279 0.96 -11.91 -19.20
CA ASN A 279 0.07 -10.76 -19.13
C ASN A 279 0.59 -9.72 -18.12
N PRO A 280 1.18 -8.60 -18.59
CA PRO A 280 1.69 -7.54 -17.72
C PRO A 280 0.58 -6.71 -17.06
N ASP A 281 -0.68 -6.87 -17.49
CA ASP A 281 -1.88 -6.23 -16.94
C ASP A 281 -2.93 -7.33 -16.60
N PRO A 282 -2.66 -8.18 -15.59
CA PRO A 282 -3.68 -9.08 -15.10
C PRO A 282 -4.87 -8.26 -14.61
N ASP A 283 -6.10 -8.69 -14.96
CA ASP A 283 -7.36 -8.01 -14.62
C ASP A 283 -7.33 -7.39 -13.20
N ASP A 284 -7.97 -6.23 -13.01
CA ASP A 284 -8.15 -5.49 -11.72
C ASP A 284 -8.89 -6.29 -10.62
N GLN A 285 -8.95 -7.61 -10.74
CA GLN A 285 -9.52 -8.52 -9.77
C GLN A 285 -8.62 -8.65 -8.54
N HIS A 286 -9.26 -8.59 -7.39
CA HIS A 286 -8.66 -8.87 -6.09
C HIS A 286 -9.31 -10.11 -5.47
N TYR A 287 -8.56 -10.76 -4.59
CA TYR A 287 -8.98 -11.98 -3.90
C TYR A 287 -8.84 -11.78 -2.40
N ASP A 288 -9.92 -12.03 -1.66
CA ASP A 288 -9.95 -11.87 -0.22
C ASP A 288 -9.71 -13.20 0.49
N PHE A 289 -8.81 -13.19 1.46
CA PHE A 289 -8.42 -14.34 2.27
C PHE A 289 -8.73 -14.07 3.75
N PRO A 290 -9.66 -14.82 4.36
CA PRO A 290 -9.85 -14.81 5.81
C PRO A 290 -8.56 -15.27 6.50
N VAL A 291 -8.04 -14.45 7.44
CA VAL A 291 -6.72 -14.68 8.06
C VAL A 291 -6.67 -15.99 8.85
N ASP A 292 -7.80 -16.44 9.38
CA ASP A 292 -7.96 -17.70 10.10
C ASP A 292 -7.90 -18.95 9.19
N GLN A 293 -7.99 -18.76 7.88
CA GLN A 293 -7.84 -19.83 6.88
C GLN A 293 -6.42 -19.90 6.30
N LEU A 294 -5.53 -18.98 6.70
CA LEU A 294 -4.15 -18.95 6.24
C LEU A 294 -3.23 -19.70 7.21
N GLN A 295 -2.42 -20.59 6.66
CA GLN A 295 -1.39 -21.34 7.39
C GLN A 295 -0.09 -20.53 7.41
N ASP A 296 0.59 -20.51 8.56
CA ASP A 296 1.96 -20.00 8.61
C ASP A 296 2.92 -21.10 8.15
N LEU A 297 3.20 -21.12 6.84
CA LEU A 297 4.05 -22.12 6.19
C LEU A 297 5.50 -22.13 6.71
N MET A 298 5.90 -21.10 7.46
CA MET A 298 7.24 -20.96 8.00
C MET A 298 7.32 -21.28 9.49
N ASP A 299 6.18 -21.57 10.14
CA ASP A 299 6.13 -21.91 11.56
C ASP A 299 6.72 -23.31 11.83
N ARG A 300 7.44 -23.42 12.95
CA ARG A 300 8.22 -24.59 13.34
C ARG A 300 7.39 -25.73 13.93
N SER A 301 6.09 -25.53 14.13
CA SER A 301 5.21 -26.50 14.78
C SER A 301 4.79 -27.67 13.88
N HIS A 302 5.12 -27.63 12.59
CA HIS A 302 4.80 -28.67 11.60
C HIS A 302 5.98 -29.57 11.18
N ASP A 303 7.15 -29.46 11.82
CA ASP A 303 8.24 -30.45 11.70
C ASP A 303 7.86 -31.75 12.45
N ASN A 304 6.78 -32.40 12.03
CA ASN A 304 6.55 -33.80 12.30
C ASN A 304 7.32 -34.57 11.24
N SER A 305 8.49 -35.06 11.64
CA SER A 305 9.29 -36.06 10.93
C SER A 305 8.40 -37.12 10.25
N PRO A 306 8.64 -37.47 8.97
CA PRO A 306 8.04 -38.68 8.44
C PRO A 306 8.56 -39.88 9.23
N ALA A 307 7.63 -40.74 9.63
CA ALA A 307 7.89 -42.03 10.22
C ALA A 307 8.71 -42.91 9.27
N THR A 308 9.78 -43.49 9.83
CA THR A 308 10.58 -44.66 9.38
C THR A 308 11.11 -44.68 7.95
#